data_AF-A0A5C3MAS6-F1
#
_entry.id   AF-A0A5C3MAS6-F1
#
_cell.length_a   1.000
_cell.length_b   1.000
_cell.length_c   1.000
_cell.angle_alpha   90.00
_cell.angle_beta   90.00
_cell.angle_gamma   90.00
#
_symmetry.space_group_name_H-M   'P 1'
#
loop_
_entity.id
_entity.type
_entity.pdbx_description
1 polymer ?
#
loop_
_entity_poly.entity_id
_entity_poly.type
_entity_poly.pdbx_seq_one_letter_code
_entity_poly.pdbx_strand_id
1 'polypeptide(L)'
;MPAAALPPSSTASTSIRRDRPDVEPDDKWKTALKKKIEEGLASMVQEAKDDLEQKMQQNPANGQHLHAEYLQTMDNIKKLATEQFLIEVDRERQERLWAAGIPMNPQWNEALVLEQ
;
A
#
# COMPACT_ATOMS: atom_id res chain seq x y z
N MET A 1 -41.12 -44.31 -27.70
CA MET A 1 -40.69 -42.93 -27.39
C MET A 1 -41.15 -42.61 -25.96
N PRO A 2 -40.38 -41.89 -25.14
CA PRO A 2 -39.11 -42.24 -24.49
C PRO A 2 -39.23 -42.19 -22.94
N ALA A 3 -38.25 -42.68 -22.17
CA ALA A 3 -37.85 -42.07 -20.89
C ALA A 3 -36.54 -42.69 -20.36
N ALA A 4 -35.52 -41.83 -20.27
CA ALA A 4 -34.25 -42.11 -19.63
C ALA A 4 -34.39 -42.09 -18.10
N ALA A 5 -33.60 -42.89 -17.39
CA ALA A 5 -33.30 -42.69 -15.98
C ALA A 5 -31.80 -42.92 -15.74
N LEU A 6 -31.14 -41.85 -15.31
CA LEU A 6 -29.71 -41.72 -15.00
C LEU A 6 -29.35 -42.40 -13.67
N PRO A 7 -28.11 -42.90 -13.49
CA PRO A 7 -27.49 -43.15 -12.17
C PRO A 7 -26.59 -41.96 -11.75
N PRO A 8 -25.87 -42.02 -10.61
CA PRO A 8 -26.28 -42.24 -9.22
C PRO A 8 -26.02 -40.97 -8.34
N SER A 9 -26.73 -40.82 -7.23
CA SER A 9 -26.47 -39.79 -6.22
C SER A 9 -25.15 -40.05 -5.48
N SER A 10 -24.03 -39.59 -6.05
CA SER A 10 -22.83 -39.32 -5.27
C SER A 10 -23.03 -38.00 -4.54
N THR A 11 -23.31 -38.05 -3.24
CA THR A 11 -23.15 -36.92 -2.34
C THR A 11 -21.68 -36.56 -2.27
N ALA A 12 -21.20 -35.79 -3.26
CA ALA A 12 -20.00 -34.99 -3.07
C ALA A 12 -20.35 -33.97 -1.99
N SER A 13 -19.83 -34.20 -0.77
CA SER A 13 -19.71 -33.16 0.23
C SER A 13 -18.81 -32.07 -0.36
N THR A 14 -19.40 -31.17 -1.15
CA THR A 14 -18.81 -29.88 -1.46
C THR A 14 -18.83 -29.14 -0.13
N SER A 15 -17.77 -29.35 0.65
CA SER A 15 -17.37 -28.39 1.67
C SER A 15 -17.22 -27.07 0.94
N ILE A 16 -18.29 -26.27 0.97
CA ILE A 16 -18.29 -24.88 0.56
C ILE A 16 -17.26 -24.22 1.48
N ARG A 17 -16.01 -24.22 1.04
CA ARG A 17 -15.03 -23.26 1.51
C ARG A 17 -15.62 -21.94 1.06
N ARG A 18 -16.42 -21.32 1.93
CA ARG A 18 -16.93 -19.97 1.75
C ARG A 18 -15.72 -19.14 1.37
N ASP A 19 -15.69 -18.73 0.09
CA ASP A 19 -14.74 -17.82 -0.47
C ASP A 19 -14.63 -16.63 0.48
N ARG A 20 -13.50 -16.56 1.20
CA ARG A 20 -13.14 -15.30 1.84
C ARG A 20 -12.85 -14.36 0.68
N PRO A 21 -13.53 -13.22 0.56
CA PRO A 21 -13.19 -12.28 -0.51
C PRO A 21 -11.71 -11.92 -0.41
N ASP A 22 -11.06 -11.85 -1.56
CA ASP A 22 -9.66 -11.45 -1.64
C ASP A 22 -9.54 -9.95 -1.41
N VAL A 23 -9.57 -9.61 -0.12
CA VAL A 23 -9.51 -8.24 0.39
C VAL A 23 -8.09 -7.69 0.32
N GLU A 24 -7.08 -8.56 0.15
CA GLU A 24 -5.70 -8.14 0.09
C GLU A 24 -5.36 -7.58 -1.31
N PRO A 25 -4.72 -6.40 -1.40
CA PRO A 25 -4.20 -5.93 -2.67
C PRO A 25 -3.09 -6.88 -3.16
N ASP A 26 -3.11 -7.19 -4.45
CA ASP A 26 -2.11 -8.07 -5.06
C ASP A 26 -0.72 -7.40 -5.11
N ASP A 27 0.32 -8.20 -5.35
CA ASP A 27 1.69 -7.70 -5.39
C ASP A 27 1.92 -6.70 -6.53
N LYS A 28 1.16 -6.81 -7.63
CA LYS A 28 1.23 -5.87 -8.76
C LYS A 28 0.73 -4.50 -8.36
N TRP A 29 -0.41 -4.42 -7.70
CA TRP A 29 -0.98 -3.18 -7.17
C TRP A 29 -0.04 -2.56 -6.14
N LYS A 30 0.48 -3.36 -5.19
CA LYS A 30 1.45 -2.87 -4.19
C LYS A 30 2.72 -2.33 -4.83
N THR A 31 3.20 -2.95 -5.90
CA THR A 31 4.38 -2.49 -6.64
C THR A 31 4.10 -1.18 -7.37
N ALA A 32 2.93 -1.07 -8.01
CA ALA A 32 2.51 0.18 -8.66
C ALA A 32 2.34 1.33 -7.64
N LEU A 33 1.77 1.03 -6.47
CA LEU A 33 1.64 1.98 -5.37
C LEU A 33 3.01 2.47 -4.89
N LYS A 34 3.97 1.57 -4.65
CA LYS A 34 5.33 1.95 -4.26
C LYS A 34 5.96 2.91 -5.27
N LYS A 35 5.85 2.60 -6.57
CA LYS A 35 6.37 3.47 -7.63
C LYS A 35 5.71 4.84 -7.61
N LYS A 36 4.39 4.91 -7.44
CA LYS A 36 3.65 6.18 -7.33
C LYS A 36 4.12 7.01 -6.13
N ILE A 37 4.34 6.37 -4.98
CA ILE A 37 4.84 7.03 -3.77
C ILE A 37 6.28 7.53 -3.98
N GLU A 38 7.14 6.72 -4.58
CA GLU A 38 8.52 7.09 -4.92
C GLU A 38 8.56 8.28 -5.89
N GLU A 39 7.70 8.29 -6.92
CA GLU A 39 7.55 9.43 -7.84
C GLU A 39 7.09 10.70 -7.12
N GLY A 40 6.15 10.58 -6.18
CA GLY A 40 5.67 11.70 -5.36
C GLY A 40 6.74 12.27 -4.41
N LEU A 41 7.68 11.44 -3.96
CA LEU A 41 8.78 11.83 -3.08
C LEU A 41 10.07 12.19 -3.83
N ALA A 42 10.10 12.03 -5.16
CA ALA A 42 11.29 12.23 -5.97
C ALA A 42 11.88 13.65 -5.81
N SER A 43 11.02 14.68 -5.74
CA SER A 43 11.46 16.06 -5.52
C SER A 43 12.12 16.23 -4.15
N MET A 44 11.58 15.65 -3.08
CA MET A 44 12.18 15.73 -1.73
C MET A 44 13.54 15.03 -1.68
N VAL A 45 13.68 13.90 -2.40
CA VAL A 45 14.96 13.20 -2.52
C VAL A 45 15.96 14.04 -3.28
N GLN A 46 15.53 14.72 -4.33
CA GLN A 46 16.38 15.58 -5.14
C GLN A 46 16.82 16.82 -4.35
N GLU A 47 15.90 17.51 -3.68
CA GLU A 47 16.19 18.66 -2.82
C GLU A 47 17.22 18.31 -1.74
N ALA A 48 17.07 17.16 -1.08
CA ALA A 48 18.03 16.72 -0.07
C ALA A 48 19.44 16.46 -0.65
N LYS A 49 19.55 16.02 -1.91
CA LYS A 49 20.85 15.85 -2.59
C LYS A 49 21.45 17.20 -2.96
N ASP A 50 20.64 18.09 -3.53
CA ASP A 50 21.07 19.43 -3.94
C ASP A 50 21.52 20.24 -2.70
N ASP A 51 20.82 20.11 -1.57
CA ASP A 51 21.20 20.70 -0.28
C ASP A 51 22.55 20.18 0.21
N LEU A 52 22.79 18.87 0.13
CA LEU A 52 24.08 18.27 0.52
C LEU A 52 25.20 18.81 -0.37
N GLU A 53 25.00 18.83 -1.68
CA GLU A 53 26.00 19.31 -2.64
C GLU A 53 26.32 20.79 -2.39
N GLN A 54 25.30 21.63 -2.26
CA GLN A 54 25.46 23.05 -1.99
C GLN A 54 26.21 23.30 -0.68
N LYS A 55 25.85 22.61 0.41
CA LYS A 55 26.53 22.74 1.70
C LYS A 55 27.97 22.22 1.65
N MET A 56 28.24 21.16 0.90
CA MET A 56 29.60 20.64 0.70
C MET A 56 30.48 21.58 -0.11
N GLN A 57 29.93 22.25 -1.13
CA GLN A 57 30.65 23.28 -1.89
C GLN A 57 31.00 24.48 -1.01
N GLN A 58 30.08 24.88 -0.11
CA GLN A 58 30.29 26.03 0.79
C GLN A 58 31.24 25.72 1.95
N ASN A 59 31.17 24.52 2.52
CA ASN A 59 31.97 24.13 3.68
C ASN A 59 32.40 22.66 3.62
N PRO A 60 33.41 22.33 2.80
CA PRO A 60 33.85 20.94 2.61
C PRO A 60 34.47 20.34 3.88
N ALA A 61 34.99 21.16 4.80
CA ALA A 61 35.57 20.71 6.06
C ALA A 61 34.53 20.05 6.99
N ASN A 62 33.24 20.37 6.82
CA ASN A 62 32.16 19.81 7.64
C ASN A 62 31.48 18.58 7.02
N GLY A 63 32.12 17.94 6.04
CA GLY A 63 31.51 16.89 5.20
C GLY A 63 30.90 15.72 5.97
N GLN A 64 31.48 15.30 7.09
CA GLN A 64 30.92 14.23 7.94
C GLN A 64 29.58 14.62 8.56
N HIS A 65 29.47 15.83 9.10
CA HIS A 65 28.24 16.34 9.69
C HIS A 65 27.16 16.50 8.62
N LEU A 66 27.52 17.07 7.47
CA LEU A 66 26.62 17.26 6.34
C LEU A 66 26.09 15.93 5.79
N HIS A 67 26.94 14.91 5.73
CA HIS A 67 26.50 13.58 5.33
C HIS A 67 25.56 12.94 6.36
N ALA A 68 25.80 13.13 7.66
CA ALA A 68 24.90 12.66 8.71
C ALA A 68 23.52 13.34 8.64
N GLU A 69 23.48 14.67 8.41
CA GLU A 69 22.23 15.40 8.16
C GLU A 69 21.48 14.83 6.94
N TYR A 70 22.19 14.61 5.83
CA TYR A 70 21.60 14.04 4.62
C TYR A 70 20.99 12.65 4.88
N LEU A 71 21.69 11.77 5.59
CA LEU A 71 21.18 10.45 5.95
C LEU A 71 19.93 10.53 6.84
N GLN A 72 19.89 11.48 7.78
CA GLN A 72 18.71 11.72 8.60
C GLN A 72 17.52 12.18 7.76
N THR A 73 17.74 13.08 6.80
CA THR A 73 16.68 13.53 5.86
C THR A 73 16.18 12.38 5.00
N MET A 74 17.08 11.53 4.48
CA MET A 74 16.71 10.33 3.72
C MET A 74 15.88 9.34 4.55
N ASP A 75 16.23 9.13 5.82
CA ASP A 75 15.47 8.26 6.72
C ASP A 75 14.05 8.79 6.96
N ASN A 76 13.90 10.11 7.13
CA ASN A 76 12.59 10.75 7.27
C ASN A 76 11.75 10.58 6.00
N ILE A 77 12.33 10.77 4.81
CA ILE A 77 11.61 10.55 3.54
C ILE A 77 11.17 9.09 3.40
N LYS A 78 12.02 8.14 3.82
CA LYS A 78 11.66 6.72 3.81
C LYS A 78 10.52 6.39 4.78
N LYS A 79 10.48 7.02 5.96
CA LYS A 79 9.37 6.88 6.90
C LYS A 79 8.07 7.38 6.30
N LEU A 80 8.07 8.58 5.68
CA LEU A 80 6.92 9.11 4.96
C LEU A 80 6.43 8.15 3.87
N ALA A 81 7.34 7.59 3.07
CA ALA A 81 6.99 6.61 2.04
C ALA A 81 6.31 5.36 2.63
N THR A 82 6.80 4.90 3.78
CA THR A 82 6.27 3.72 4.48
C THR A 82 4.89 4.00 5.05
N GLU A 83 4.70 5.15 5.69
CA GLU A 83 3.41 5.59 6.23
C GLU A 83 2.37 5.72 5.12
N GLN A 84 2.70 6.42 4.03
CA GLN A 84 1.83 6.56 2.86
C GLN A 84 1.44 5.19 2.27
N PHE A 85 2.40 4.26 2.18
CA PHE A 85 2.14 2.92 1.67
C PHE A 85 1.16 2.15 2.55
N LEU A 86 1.33 2.20 3.88
CA LEU A 86 0.45 1.52 4.82
C LEU A 86 -0.97 2.08 4.80
N ILE A 87 -1.11 3.41 4.73
CA ILE A 87 -2.41 4.10 4.65
C ILE A 87 -3.16 3.68 3.38
N GLU A 88 -2.50 3.73 2.22
CA GLU A 88 -3.10 3.40 0.93
C GLU A 88 -3.47 1.90 0.83
N VAL A 89 -2.62 1.00 1.35
CA VAL A 89 -2.93 -0.43 1.42
C VAL A 89 -4.17 -0.68 2.27
N ASP A 90 -4.28 -0.02 3.43
CA ASP A 90 -5.42 -0.23 4.31
C ASP A 90 -6.70 0.38 3.72
N ARG A 91 -6.58 1.51 3.02
CA ARG A 91 -7.67 2.10 2.23
C ARG A 91 -8.19 1.12 1.16
N GLU A 92 -7.31 0.56 0.34
CA GLU A 92 -7.69 -0.39 -0.71
C GLU A 92 -8.35 -1.65 -0.12
N ARG A 93 -7.87 -2.15 1.03
CA ARG A 93 -8.53 -3.25 1.76
C ARG A 93 -9.95 -2.89 2.14
N GLN A 94 -10.16 -1.69 2.67
CA GLN A 94 -11.48 -1.25 3.05
C GLN A 94 -12.41 -1.08 1.84
N GLU A 95 -11.92 -0.50 0.74
CA GLU A 95 -12.69 -0.35 -0.50
C GLU A 95 -13.12 -1.72 -1.04
N ARG A 96 -12.24 -2.74 -0.97
CA ARG A 96 -12.57 -4.13 -1.34
C ARG A 96 -13.56 -4.79 -0.39
N LEU A 97 -13.46 -4.55 0.92
CA LEU A 97 -14.44 -5.02 1.91
C LEU A 97 -15.83 -4.47 1.60
N TRP A 98 -15.90 -3.16 1.34
CA TRP A 98 -17.13 -2.48 0.99
C TRP A 98 -17.73 -3.01 -0.31
N ALA A 99 -16.91 -3.18 -1.36
CA ALA A 99 -17.33 -3.77 -2.63
C ALA A 99 -17.82 -5.23 -2.50
N ALA A 100 -17.26 -5.99 -1.56
CA ALA A 100 -17.69 -7.36 -1.24
C ALA A 100 -18.96 -7.41 -0.37
N GLY A 101 -19.53 -6.27 0.02
CA GLY A 101 -20.70 -6.19 0.90
C GLY A 101 -20.41 -6.62 2.34
N ILE A 102 -19.14 -6.67 2.75
CA ILE A 102 -18.75 -6.92 4.13
C ILE A 102 -18.79 -5.59 4.89
N PRO A 103 -19.43 -5.53 6.08
CA PRO A 103 -19.44 -4.32 6.89
C PRO A 103 -18.00 -3.88 7.19
N MET A 104 -17.70 -2.66 6.79
CA MET A 104 -16.43 -1.97 7.03
C MET A 104 -16.14 -1.91 8.54
N ASN A 105 -14.86 -1.99 8.92
CA ASN A 105 -14.50 -1.87 10.33
C ASN A 105 -14.93 -0.47 10.85
N PRO A 106 -15.70 -0.36 11.95
CA PRO A 106 -16.23 0.92 12.44
C PRO A 106 -15.18 2.00 12.71
N GLN A 107 -13.92 1.63 13.00
CA GLN A 107 -12.80 2.58 13.16
C GLN A 107 -12.43 3.31 11.85
N TRP A 108 -12.76 2.73 10.70
CA TRP A 108 -12.54 3.34 9.38
C TRP A 108 -13.72 4.23 8.94
N ASN A 109 -14.90 4.00 9.50
CA ASN A 109 -16.10 4.76 9.18
C ASN A 109 -15.97 6.24 9.60
N GLU A 110 -15.14 6.54 10.60
CA GLU A 110 -14.85 7.92 11.04
C GLU A 110 -13.77 8.61 10.20
N ALA A 111 -12.79 7.86 9.69
CA ALA A 111 -11.69 8.41 8.87
C ALA A 111 -12.18 8.84 7.47
N LEU A 112 -13.14 8.11 6.88
CA LEU A 112 -13.69 8.40 5.56
C LEU A 112 -14.74 9.55 5.56
N VAL A 113 -15.33 9.86 6.72
CA VAL A 113 -16.33 10.94 6.85
C VAL A 113 -15.69 12.33 6.97
N LEU A 114 -14.39 12.41 7.29
CA LEU A 114 -13.67 13.68 7.42
C LEU A 114 -13.11 14.25 6.11
N GLU A 115 -13.21 13.51 5.00
CA GLU A 115 -12.62 13.88 3.70
C GLU A 115 -13.66 14.21 2.61
N GLN A 116 -14.88 14.62 3.00
CA GLN A 116 -15.95 15.06 2.08
C GLN A 116 -16.27 16.55 2.19
#